data_AF-A0AAN0SSH8-F1
#
_entry.id   AF-A0AAN0SSH8-F1
#
_cell.length_a   1.000
_cell.length_b   1.000
_cell.length_c   1.000
_cell.angle_alpha   90.00
_cell.angle_beta   90.00
_cell.angle_gamma   90.00
#
_symmetry.space_group_name_H-M   'P 1'
#
loop_
_entity.id
_entity.type
_entity.pdbx_description
1 polymer ?
#
loop_
_entity_poly.entity_id
_entity_poly.type
_entity_poly.pdbx_seq_one_letter_code
_entity_poly.pdbx_strand_id
1 'polypeptide(L)' 'MNLGTCNFRGCWNDATTKGHIYGHYKKGTKDRFIPVVACAEHAKEKDFYPKENKK' A
#
# COMPACT_ATOMS: atom_id res chain seq x y z
N MET A 1 -6.64 -7.58 11.89
CA MET A 1 -6.99 -7.82 10.47
C MET A 1 -5.73 -8.32 9.79
N ASN A 2 -5.68 -9.58 9.37
CA ASN A 2 -4.57 -10.06 8.54
C ASN A 2 -4.95 -9.78 7.09
N LEU A 3 -4.22 -8.90 6.41
CA LEU A 3 -4.52 -8.45 5.05
C LEU A 3 -3.71 -9.21 3.99
N GLY A 4 -3.00 -10.27 4.40
CA GLY A 4 -1.96 -10.95 3.62
C GLY A 4 -0.57 -10.36 3.88
N THR A 5 0.38 -10.68 3.01
CA THR A 5 1.76 -10.18 3.10
C THR A 5 1.87 -8.74 2.59
N CYS A 6 2.76 -7.95 3.19
CA CYS A 6 3.06 -6.59 2.75
C CYS A 6 3.46 -6.55 1.26
N ASN A 7 2.90 -5.61 0.50
CA ASN A 7 3.25 -5.40 -0.92
C ASN A 7 4.57 -4.66 -1.14
N PHE A 8 5.25 -4.26 -0.06
CA PHE A 8 6.55 -3.62 -0.17
C PHE A 8 7.60 -4.65 -0.61
N ARG A 9 8.37 -4.32 -1.65
CA ARG A 9 9.33 -5.25 -2.25
C ARG A 9 10.46 -5.55 -1.25
N GLY A 10 10.59 -6.81 -0.87
CA GLY A 10 11.56 -7.23 0.16
C GLY A 10 11.00 -7.26 1.58
N CYS A 11 9.71 -6.99 1.77
CA CYS A 11 9.03 -7.18 3.05
C CYS A 11 8.23 -8.49 3.04
N TRP A 12 8.37 -9.27 4.10
CA TRP A 12 7.57 -10.48 4.34
C TRP A 12 6.67 -10.39 5.58
N ASN A 13 6.60 -9.20 6.20
CA ASN A 13 5.71 -8.98 7.34
C ASN A 13 4.25 -8.99 6.91
N ASP A 14 3.38 -9.38 7.84
CA ASP A 14 1.94 -9.30 7.67
C ASP A 14 1.48 -7.85 7.49
N ALA A 15 0.64 -7.64 6.47
CA ALA A 15 0.02 -6.36 6.22
C ALA A 15 -1.09 -6.10 7.24
N THR A 16 -1.00 -4.94 7.89
CA THR A 16 -1.95 -4.47 8.91
C THR A 16 -2.80 -3.31 8.41
N THR A 17 -2.36 -2.63 7.35
CA THR A 17 -2.95 -1.39 6.85
C THR A 17 -3.25 -1.50 5.35
N LYS A 18 -4.47 -1.12 4.95
CA LYS A 18 -4.82 -0.92 3.53
C LYS A 18 -4.54 0.51 3.13
N GLY A 19 -4.05 0.72 1.91
CA GLY A 19 -3.78 2.06 1.39
C GLY A 19 -3.64 2.06 -0.11
N HIS A 20 -3.05 3.12 -0.62
CA HIS A 20 -2.71 3.26 -2.02
C HIS A 20 -1.30 3.82 -2.14
N ILE A 21 -0.60 3.44 -3.20
CA ILE A 21 0.62 4.12 -3.63
C ILE A 21 0.31 4.90 -4.90
N TYR A 22 0.98 6.03 -5.09
CA TYR A 22 0.93 6.75 -6.34
C TYR A 22 2.04 6.24 -7.25
N GLY A 23 1.70 5.74 -8.44
CA GLY A 23 2.70 5.21 -9.34
C GLY A 23 2.22 4.96 -10.75
N HIS A 24 3.18 4.64 -11.60
CA HIS A 24 2.93 4.41 -13.01
C HIS A 24 2.32 3.03 -13.23
N TYR A 25 1.07 2.99 -13.70
CA TYR A 25 0.41 1.74 -14.00
C TYR A 25 0.92 1.21 -15.34
N LYS A 26 1.49 0.00 -15.35
CA LYS A 26 2.18 -0.62 -16.50
C LYS A 26 1.37 -0.69 -17.81
N LYS A 27 0.04 -0.49 -17.75
CA LYS A 27 -0.90 -0.52 -18.87
C LYS A 27 -1.54 0.85 -19.21
N GLY A 28 -1.10 1.95 -18.58
CA GLY A 28 -1.64 3.27 -18.81
C GLY A 28 -0.55 4.31 -19.03
N THR A 29 -0.89 5.36 -19.77
CA THR A 29 -0.04 6.55 -19.98
C THR A 29 -0.08 7.54 -18.80
N LYS A 30 -0.84 7.23 -17.74
CA LYS A 30 -1.08 8.12 -16.61
C LYS A 30 -0.86 7.41 -15.29
N ASP A 31 -0.17 8.08 -14.39
CA ASP A 31 -0.08 7.72 -13.00
C ASP A 31 -1.46 7.68 -12.35
N ARG A 32 -1.63 6.74 -11.43
CA ARG A 32 -2.89 6.55 -10.71
C ARG A 32 -2.60 5.96 -9.34
N PHE A 33 -3.57 6.12 -8.43
CA PHE A 33 -3.52 5.46 -7.13
C PHE A 33 -3.74 3.96 -7.31
N ILE A 34 -2.75 3.17 -6.92
CA ILE A 34 -2.78 1.71 -6.97
C ILE A 34 -3.08 1.22 -5.54
N PRO A 35 -4.22 0.53 -5.32
CA PRO A 35 -4.55 -0.01 -4.01
C PRO A 35 -3.55 -1.10 -3.63
N VAL A 36 -2.98 -0.98 -2.43
CA VAL A 36 -1.97 -1.91 -1.90
C VAL A 36 -2.19 -2.13 -0.40
N VAL A 37 -1.58 -3.19 0.13
CA VAL A 37 -1.56 -3.45 1.57
C VAL A 37 -0.13 -3.39 2.11
N ALA A 38 0.05 -2.78 3.28
CA ALA A 38 1.34 -2.56 3.92
C ALA A 38 1.32 -2.99 5.39
N CYS A 39 2.48 -3.39 5.91
CA CYS A 39 2.67 -3.58 7.35
C CYS A 39 2.77 -2.22 8.06
N ALA A 40 2.69 -2.22 9.40
CA ALA A 40 2.67 -0.99 10.20
C ALA A 40 3.93 -0.10 10.01
N GLU A 41 5.06 -0.68 9.64
CA GLU A 41 6.29 0.05 9.32
C GLU A 41 6.18 0.77 7.99
N HIS A 42 5.87 0.05 6.91
CA HIS A 42 5.72 0.62 5.57
C HIS A 42 4.46 1.49 5.43
N ALA A 43 3.48 1.35 6.32
CA ALA A 43 2.34 2.25 6.37
C ALA A 43 2.71 3.69 6.80
N LYS A 44 3.93 3.90 7.32
CA LYS A 44 4.48 5.22 7.68
C LYS A 44 5.33 5.85 6.58
N GLU A 45 5.57 5.12 5.48
CA GLU A 45 6.30 5.63 4.32
C GLU A 45 5.53 6.81 3.70
N LYS A 46 6.27 7.84 3.25
CA LYS A 46 5.67 9.05 2.66
C LYS A 46 4.90 8.75 1.36
N ASP A 47 5.32 7.74 0.63
CA ASP A 47 4.72 7.31 -0.64
C ASP A 47 3.52 6.38 -0.46
N PHE A 48 3.19 6.01 0.78
CA PHE A 48 2.02 5.21 1.11
C PHE A 48 0.91 6.09 1.67
N TYR A 49 -0.24 6.09 1.00
CA TYR A 49 -1.44 6.79 1.42
C TYR A 49 -2.36 5.79 2.12
N PRO A 50 -2.34 5.69 3.47
CA PRO A 50 -3.22 4.80 4.19
C PRO A 50 -4.67 5.19 3.89
N LYS A 51 -5.47 4.21 3.50
CA LYS A 51 -6.90 4.41 3.35
C LYS A 51 -7.43 4.42 4.78
N GLU A 52 -7.57 5.60 5.36
CA GLU A 52 -8.17 5.76 6.68
C GLU A 52 -9.45 4.92 6.71
N ASN A 53 -9.50 3.94 7.63
CA ASN A 53 -10.75 3.33 8.01
C ASN A 53 -11.55 4.47 8.65
N LYS A 54 -12.34 5.19 7.84
CA LYS A 54 -13.39 6.07 8.37
C LYS A 54 -14.20 5.21 9.33
N LYS A 55 -14.00 5.49 10.61
CA LYS A 55 -14.65 4.84 11.73
C LYS A 55 -16.09 5.31 11.82
#